data_AF-R9UDF4-F1
#
_entry.id   AF-R9UDF4-F1
#
_cell.length_a   1.000
_cell.length_b   1.000
_cell.length_c   1.000
_cell.angle_alpha   90.00
_cell.angle_beta   90.00
_cell.angle_gamma   90.00
#
_symmetry.space_group_name_H-M   'P 1'
#
loop_
_entity.id
_entity.type
_entity.pdbx_description
1 polymer ?
#
loop_
_entity_poly.entity_id
_entity_poly.type
_entity_poly.pdbx_seq_one_letter_code
_entity_poly.pdbx_strand_id
1 'polypeptide(L)'
;GVDVALTGSQKALSLPTGMGIVCASPKALEATKTAKSVRVFFDWNDYLKFYKMGTYWPYTPSIQLLYGLRAALDLIFEEGLDNVIARHGRLAKATRLAVEAWGLKNCAQKEEWFSDTVTAVIVPPYIESSDIVKKAWKRYN
;
A
#
# COMPACT_ATOMS: atom_id res chain seq x y z
N GLY A 1 19.65 -4.42 2.70
CA GLY A 1 18.72 -4.39 1.56
C GLY A 1 17.54 -5.27 1.88
N VAL A 2 16.33 -4.89 1.46
CA VAL A 2 15.11 -5.68 1.67
C VAL A 2 15.15 -6.94 0.79
N ASP A 3 14.87 -8.11 1.36
CA ASP A 3 14.88 -9.38 0.63
C ASP A 3 13.59 -9.58 -0.19
N VAL A 4 12.44 -9.25 0.39
CA VAL A 4 11.11 -9.30 -0.25
C VAL A 4 10.30 -8.09 0.22
N ALA A 5 9.79 -7.30 -0.72
CA ALA A 5 8.84 -6.22 -0.45
C ALA A 5 7.50 -6.52 -1.15
N LEU A 6 6.40 -6.09 -0.54
CA LEU A 6 5.06 -6.25 -1.11
C LEU A 6 4.19 -5.02 -0.88
N THR A 7 3.26 -4.78 -1.81
CA THR A 7 2.22 -3.76 -1.69
C THR A 7 0.93 -4.22 -2.36
N GLY A 8 -0.17 -3.52 -2.08
CA GLY A 8 -1.48 -3.74 -2.71
C GLY A 8 -1.86 -2.59 -3.64
N SER A 9 -2.60 -2.90 -4.70
CA SER A 9 -3.04 -1.92 -5.70
C SER A 9 -3.90 -0.78 -5.12
N GLN A 10 -4.72 -1.05 -4.11
CA GLN A 10 -5.66 -0.11 -3.50
C GLN A 10 -5.08 0.83 -2.44
N LYS A 11 -3.76 1.05 -2.47
CA LYS A 11 -3.05 1.93 -1.54
C LYS A 11 -2.58 3.19 -2.27
N ALA A 12 -1.32 3.57 -2.11
CA ALA A 12 -0.74 4.75 -2.76
C ALA A 12 -0.68 4.66 -4.30
N LEU A 13 -0.91 3.47 -4.87
CA LEU A 13 -1.08 3.27 -6.31
C LEU A 13 -2.48 3.69 -6.80
N SER A 14 -3.43 3.94 -5.90
CA SER A 14 -4.76 4.48 -6.20
C SER A 14 -5.56 3.67 -7.23
N LEU A 15 -5.43 2.34 -7.20
CA LEU A 15 -6.15 1.41 -8.07
C LEU A 15 -7.27 0.66 -7.32
N PRO A 16 -8.20 -0.01 -8.03
CA PRO A 16 -9.07 -0.99 -7.40
C PRO A 16 -8.27 -2.13 -6.74
N THR A 17 -8.85 -2.77 -5.72
CA THR A 17 -8.27 -4.00 -5.13
C THR A 17 -8.21 -5.09 -6.19
N GLY A 18 -7.06 -5.77 -6.31
CA GLY A 18 -6.93 -6.92 -7.21
C GLY A 18 -5.51 -7.30 -7.62
N MET A 19 -4.49 -6.51 -7.28
CA MET A 19 -3.09 -6.90 -7.47
C MET A 19 -2.32 -6.87 -6.16
N GLY A 20 -1.70 -8.00 -5.83
CA GLY A 20 -0.60 -8.08 -4.88
C GLY A 20 0.72 -7.99 -5.64
N ILE A 21 1.46 -6.90 -5.47
CA ILE A 21 2.73 -6.69 -6.16
C ILE A 21 3.84 -7.11 -5.21
N VAL A 22 4.64 -8.08 -5.62
CA VAL A 22 5.76 -8.63 -4.84
C VAL A 22 7.06 -8.40 -5.61
N CYS A 23 8.05 -7.82 -4.94
CA CYS A 23 9.40 -7.63 -5.48
C CYS A 23 10.38 -8.45 -4.63
N ALA A 24 11.11 -9.37 -5.27
CA ALA A 24 12.06 -10.25 -4.60
C ALA A 24 13.50 -9.95 -5.05
N SER A 25 14.41 -9.90 -4.09
CA SER A 25 15.85 -9.77 -4.33
C SER A 25 16.46 -11.07 -4.89
N PRO A 26 17.68 -11.04 -5.45
CA PRO A 26 18.39 -12.25 -5.86
C PRO A 26 18.55 -13.27 -4.73
N LYS A 27 18.79 -12.80 -3.49
CA LYS A 27 18.90 -13.66 -2.30
C LYS A 27 17.57 -14.36 -2.00
N ALA A 28 16.45 -13.67 -2.12
CA ALA A 28 15.13 -14.26 -1.95
C ALA A 28 14.79 -15.28 -3.04
N LEU A 29 15.17 -15.02 -4.30
CA LEU A 29 15.03 -15.98 -5.39
C LEU A 29 15.87 -17.24 -5.15
N GLU A 30 17.11 -17.11 -4.66
CA GLU A 30 17.95 -18.26 -4.32
C GLU A 30 17.32 -19.12 -3.22
N ALA A 31 16.75 -18.49 -2.19
CA ALA A 31 16.07 -19.17 -1.10
C ALA A 31 14.87 -20.03 -1.56
N THR A 32 14.28 -19.75 -2.73
CA THR A 32 13.18 -20.57 -3.27
C THR A 32 13.60 -22.00 -3.59
N LYS A 33 14.88 -22.25 -3.87
CA LYS A 33 15.42 -23.58 -4.22
C LYS A 33 15.38 -24.56 -3.05
N THR A 34 15.47 -24.07 -1.82
CA THR A 34 15.42 -24.89 -0.59
C THR A 34 14.09 -24.78 0.13
N ALA A 35 13.18 -23.91 -0.32
CA ALA A 35 11.89 -23.67 0.31
C ALA A 35 10.94 -24.86 0.10
N LYS A 36 10.59 -25.55 1.19
CA LYS A 36 9.74 -26.77 1.19
C LYS A 36 8.24 -26.51 1.28
N SER A 37 7.81 -25.27 1.51
CA SER A 37 6.39 -24.93 1.53
C SER A 37 5.76 -25.21 0.17
N VAL A 38 4.69 -26.01 0.18
CA VAL A 38 3.91 -26.34 -1.00
C VAL A 38 3.25 -25.08 -1.56
N ARG A 39 3.41 -24.85 -2.86
CA ARG A 39 2.90 -23.67 -3.57
C ARG A 39 2.68 -24.03 -5.03
N VAL A 40 1.64 -23.45 -5.63
CA VAL A 40 1.31 -23.57 -7.06
C VAL A 40 0.92 -22.20 -7.57
N PHE A 41 -0.28 -21.71 -7.22
CA PHE A 41 -0.76 -20.39 -7.67
C PHE A 41 0.18 -19.23 -7.33
N PHE A 42 0.83 -19.30 -6.16
CA PHE A 42 1.79 -18.32 -5.67
C PHE A 42 3.26 -18.71 -5.90
N ASP A 43 3.55 -19.73 -6.72
CA ASP A 43 4.95 -20.09 -7.01
C ASP A 43 5.57 -19.09 -7.99
N TRP A 44 6.66 -18.46 -7.57
CA TRP A 44 7.40 -17.52 -8.40
C TRP A 44 8.09 -18.21 -9.58
N ASN A 45 8.38 -19.52 -9.46
CA ASN A 45 9.03 -20.27 -10.54
C ASN A 45 8.18 -20.33 -11.81
N ASP A 46 6.84 -20.39 -11.68
CA ASP A 46 5.93 -20.36 -12.82
C ASP A 46 6.03 -19.00 -13.55
N TYR A 47 6.01 -17.89 -12.83
CA TYR A 47 6.22 -16.57 -13.42
C TYR A 47 7.60 -16.45 -14.09
N LEU A 48 8.68 -16.86 -13.40
CA LEU A 48 10.04 -16.80 -13.94
C LEU A 48 10.20 -17.62 -15.23
N LYS A 49 9.52 -18.77 -15.34
CA LYS A 49 9.48 -19.56 -16.58
C LYS A 49 8.83 -18.77 -17.72
N PHE A 50 7.67 -18.17 -17.47
CA PHE A 50 6.94 -17.41 -18.50
C PHE A 50 7.63 -16.07 -18.86
N TYR A 51 8.40 -15.49 -17.94
CA TYR A 51 9.26 -14.34 -18.23
C TYR A 51 10.33 -14.72 -19.26
N LYS A 52 10.98 -15.87 -19.10
CA LYS A 52 11.96 -16.38 -20.08
C LYS A 52 11.34 -16.71 -21.44
N MET A 53 10.07 -17.09 -21.47
CA MET A 53 9.33 -17.36 -22.71
C MET A 53 8.85 -16.08 -23.43
N GLY A 54 8.90 -14.91 -22.77
CA GLY A 54 8.43 -13.64 -23.32
C GLY A 54 6.92 -13.44 -23.31
N THR A 55 6.15 -14.40 -22.77
CA THR A 55 4.67 -14.32 -22.67
C THR A 55 4.18 -13.84 -21.30
N TYR A 56 5.07 -13.83 -20.30
CA TYR A 56 4.90 -13.29 -18.93
C TYR A 56 3.88 -13.98 -18.02
N TRP A 57 2.74 -14.45 -18.53
CA TRP A 57 1.61 -14.88 -17.71
C TRP A 57 1.41 -16.40 -17.67
N PRO A 58 1.61 -17.06 -16.51
CA PRO A 58 1.32 -18.49 -16.36
C PRO A 58 -0.19 -18.82 -16.37
N TYR A 59 -1.04 -17.82 -16.13
CA TYR A 59 -2.50 -17.91 -16.16
C TYR A 59 -3.10 -16.52 -16.43
N THR A 60 -4.40 -16.47 -16.71
CA THR A 60 -5.10 -15.25 -17.17
C THR A 60 -5.01 -14.10 -16.14
N PRO A 61 -4.44 -12.94 -16.52
CA PRO A 61 -4.46 -11.74 -15.68
C PRO A 61 -5.72 -10.90 -15.89
N SER A 62 -5.98 -9.93 -15.00
CA SER A 62 -7.00 -8.90 -15.24
C SER A 62 -6.48 -7.82 -16.18
N ILE A 63 -7.01 -7.79 -17.41
CA ILE A 63 -6.63 -6.79 -18.42
C ILE A 63 -6.90 -5.36 -17.92
N GLN A 64 -8.05 -5.13 -17.28
CA GLN A 64 -8.44 -3.81 -16.77
C GLN A 64 -7.45 -3.31 -15.72
N LEU A 65 -7.00 -4.18 -14.81
CA LEU A 65 -6.01 -3.82 -13.80
C LEU A 65 -4.63 -3.56 -14.39
N LEU A 66 -4.23 -4.26 -15.46
CA LEU A 66 -2.96 -3.99 -16.15
C LEU A 66 -2.96 -2.61 -16.83
N TYR A 67 -4.03 -2.25 -17.55
CA TYR A 67 -4.17 -0.90 -18.12
C TYR A 67 -4.28 0.17 -17.03
N GLY A 68 -5.01 -0.12 -15.94
CA GLY A 68 -5.07 0.78 -14.79
C GLY A 68 -3.70 1.04 -14.18
N LEU A 69 -2.90 -0.02 -13.97
CA LEU A 69 -1.55 0.11 -13.42
C LEU A 69 -0.63 0.93 -14.33
N ARG A 70 -0.72 0.76 -15.65
CA ARG A 70 0.01 1.60 -16.61
C ARG A 70 -0.29 3.08 -16.37
N ALA A 71 -1.57 3.45 -16.36
CA ALA A 71 -2.00 4.83 -16.15
C ALA A 71 -1.62 5.37 -14.76
N ALA A 72 -1.74 4.56 -13.71
CA ALA A 72 -1.35 4.95 -12.35
C ALA A 72 0.16 5.24 -12.27
N LEU A 73 0.99 4.42 -12.92
CA LEU A 73 2.44 4.65 -12.99
C LEU A 73 2.77 5.88 -13.84
N ASP A 74 2.07 6.11 -14.96
CA ASP A 74 2.23 7.33 -15.77
C ASP A 74 2.01 8.59 -14.92
N LEU A 75 0.92 8.63 -14.14
CA LEU A 75 0.62 9.76 -13.25
C LEU A 75 1.66 9.93 -12.13
N ILE A 76 2.13 8.83 -11.53
CA ILE A 76 3.17 8.88 -10.49
C ILE A 76 4.49 9.43 -11.08
N PHE A 77 4.85 9.02 -12.29
CA PHE A 77 6.08 9.50 -12.94
C PHE A 77 5.95 10.93 -13.46
N GLU A 78 4.76 11.35 -13.90
CA GLU A 78 4.46 12.74 -14.26
C GLU A 78 4.56 13.67 -13.05
N GLU A 79 4.01 13.30 -11.88
CA GLU A 79 4.18 14.06 -10.64
C GLU A 79 5.63 14.00 -10.12
N GLY A 80 6.27 12.84 -10.27
CA GLY A 80 7.56 12.50 -9.69
C GLY A 80 7.42 11.89 -8.29
N LEU A 81 8.09 10.76 -8.04
CA LEU A 81 7.93 9.99 -6.81
C LEU A 81 8.27 10.80 -5.54
N ASP A 82 9.31 11.62 -5.58
CA ASP A 82 9.70 12.47 -4.44
C ASP A 82 8.61 13.50 -4.12
N ASN A 83 7.94 14.05 -5.14
CA ASN A 83 6.83 14.96 -4.97
C ASN A 83 5.60 14.25 -4.39
N VAL A 84 5.31 13.03 -4.83
CA VAL A 84 4.26 12.18 -4.26
C VAL A 84 4.52 11.95 -2.78
N ILE A 85 5.75 11.58 -2.40
CA ILE A 85 6.14 11.35 -0.99
C ILE A 85 6.01 12.65 -0.19
N ALA A 86 6.55 13.76 -0.70
CA ALA A 86 6.48 15.06 -0.04
C ALA A 86 5.04 15.55 0.13
N ARG A 87 4.15 15.28 -0.82
CA ARG A 87 2.72 15.59 -0.73
C ARG A 87 2.07 14.83 0.42
N HIS A 88 2.32 13.53 0.57
CA HIS A 88 1.81 12.76 1.71
C HIS A 88 2.35 13.29 3.04
N GLY A 89 3.64 13.63 3.12
CA GLY A 89 4.23 14.26 4.31
C GLY A 89 3.55 15.58 4.70
N ARG A 90 3.25 16.46 3.72
CA ARG A 90 2.51 17.71 3.98
C ARG A 90 1.10 17.45 4.50
N LEU A 91 0.36 16.53 3.87
CA LEU A 91 -1.00 16.17 4.27
C LEU A 91 -1.02 15.59 5.69
N ALA A 92 -0.13 14.65 5.98
CA ALA A 92 -0.09 14.01 7.28
C ALA A 92 0.32 14.97 8.40
N LYS A 93 1.29 15.87 8.15
CA LYS A 93 1.64 16.94 9.09
C LYS A 93 0.43 17.85 9.36
N ALA A 94 -0.29 18.28 8.32
CA ALA A 94 -1.48 19.10 8.48
C ALA A 94 -2.57 18.38 9.28
N THR A 95 -2.80 17.08 9.02
CA THR A 95 -3.75 16.27 9.80
C THR A 95 -3.35 16.19 11.28
N ARG A 96 -2.07 15.94 11.59
CA ARG A 96 -1.60 15.86 12.99
C ARG A 96 -1.75 17.19 13.73
N LEU A 97 -1.43 18.31 13.07
CA LEU A 97 -1.64 19.65 13.64
C LEU A 97 -3.13 19.94 13.91
N ALA A 98 -4.03 19.49 13.02
CA ALA A 98 -5.48 19.63 13.25
C ALA A 98 -5.94 18.80 14.47
N VAL A 99 -5.44 17.57 14.61
CA VAL A 99 -5.75 16.69 15.76
C VAL A 99 -5.29 17.31 17.08
N GLU A 100 -4.10 17.89 17.10
CA GLU A 100 -3.57 18.63 18.26
C GLU A 100 -4.44 19.86 18.59
N ALA A 101 -4.81 20.65 17.58
CA ALA A 101 -5.67 21.81 17.76
C ALA A 101 -7.08 21.46 18.27
N TRP A 102 -7.57 20.25 18.01
CA TRP A 102 -8.82 19.72 18.59
C TRP A 102 -8.67 19.25 20.04
N GLY A 103 -7.46 19.28 20.61
CA GLY A 103 -7.17 18.76 21.95
C GLY A 103 -7.21 17.23 22.03
N LEU A 104 -7.12 16.55 20.88
CA LEU A 104 -7.07 15.09 20.79
C LEU A 104 -5.62 14.59 20.68
N LYS A 105 -5.44 13.28 20.82
CA LYS A 105 -4.10 12.67 20.83
C LYS A 105 -3.89 11.81 19.61
N ASN A 106 -2.67 11.84 19.07
CA ASN A 106 -2.20 10.82 18.14
C ASN A 106 -1.99 9.49 18.89
N CYS A 107 -2.34 8.37 18.27
CA CYS A 107 -2.10 7.04 18.81
C CYS A 107 -0.60 6.69 18.81
N ALA A 108 0.14 7.14 17.79
CA ALA A 108 1.59 6.98 17.78
C ALA A 108 2.21 7.78 18.92
N GLN A 109 2.95 7.11 19.80
CA GLN A 109 3.45 7.69 21.05
C GLN A 109 4.74 8.52 20.89
N LYS A 110 5.46 8.35 19.77
CA LYS A 110 6.71 9.05 19.47
C LYS A 110 6.71 9.56 18.04
N GLU A 111 7.30 10.73 17.82
CA GLU A 111 7.35 11.37 16.50
C GLU A 111 8.07 10.52 15.45
N GLU A 112 9.11 9.78 15.86
CA GLU A 112 9.88 8.87 15.00
C GLU A 112 9.03 7.72 14.41
N TRP A 113 7.83 7.46 14.93
CA TRP A 113 6.89 6.46 14.46
C TRP A 113 5.65 7.05 13.77
N PHE A 114 5.63 8.36 13.53
CA PHE A 114 4.50 8.98 12.84
C PHE A 114 4.39 8.45 11.41
N SER A 115 3.17 8.04 11.06
CA SER A 115 2.85 7.61 9.70
C SER A 115 2.41 8.79 8.86
N ASP A 116 2.93 8.88 7.64
CA ASP A 116 2.49 9.85 6.64
C ASP A 116 1.38 9.31 5.72
N THR A 117 0.90 8.10 5.99
CA THR A 117 -0.21 7.48 5.23
C THR A 117 -1.53 7.45 6.00
N VAL A 118 -1.47 7.51 7.34
CA VAL A 118 -2.66 7.47 8.20
C VAL A 118 -2.35 8.06 9.58
N THR A 119 -3.29 8.85 10.12
CA THR A 119 -3.24 9.35 11.50
C THR A 119 -4.36 8.67 12.29
N ALA A 120 -3.99 7.85 13.28
CA ALA A 120 -4.95 7.25 14.20
C ALA A 120 -5.16 8.19 15.40
N VAL A 121 -6.41 8.63 15.59
CA VAL A 121 -6.78 9.63 16.61
C VAL A 121 -7.41 8.93 17.82
N ILE A 122 -6.88 9.19 19.01
CA ILE A 122 -7.47 8.73 20.27
C ILE A 122 -8.57 9.70 20.67
N VAL A 123 -9.76 9.17 20.91
CA VAL A 123 -10.91 9.90 21.43
C VAL A 123 -10.99 9.79 22.97
N PRO A 124 -11.60 10.77 23.65
CA PRO A 124 -11.85 10.68 25.09
C PRO A 124 -12.70 9.45 25.46
N PRO A 125 -12.60 8.94 26.71
CA PRO A 125 -13.27 7.70 27.11
C PRO A 125 -14.80 7.75 27.09
N TYR A 126 -15.38 8.95 27.03
CA TYR A 126 -16.83 9.15 26.92
C TYR A 126 -17.33 9.25 25.47
N ILE A 127 -16.45 9.11 24.47
CA ILE A 127 -16.81 9.11 23.05
C ILE A 127 -16.53 7.75 22.43
N GLU A 128 -17.55 7.15 21.83
CA GLU A 128 -17.42 5.93 21.04
C GLU A 128 -16.91 6.24 19.63
N SER A 129 -15.69 5.81 19.31
CA SER A 129 -15.06 6.11 18.01
C SER A 129 -15.87 5.62 16.80
N SER A 130 -16.57 4.50 16.93
CA SER A 130 -17.40 3.96 15.86
C SER A 130 -18.59 4.86 15.52
N ASP A 131 -19.07 5.68 16.45
CA ASP A 131 -20.17 6.62 16.19
C ASP A 131 -19.72 7.82 15.36
N ILE A 132 -18.46 8.26 15.50
CA ILE A 132 -17.85 9.27 14.60
C ILE A 132 -17.84 8.73 13.17
N VAL A 133 -17.40 7.48 12.97
CA VAL A 133 -17.35 6.83 11.65
C VAL A 133 -18.76 6.70 11.06
N LYS A 134 -19.74 6.23 11.84
CA LYS A 134 -21.15 6.14 11.40
C LYS A 134 -21.70 7.50 11.01
N LYS A 135 -21.41 8.56 11.79
CA LYS A 135 -21.88 9.91 11.51
C LYS A 135 -21.23 10.49 10.26
N ALA A 136 -19.94 10.23 10.06
CA ALA A 136 -19.22 10.61 8.84
C ALA A 136 -19.93 10.04 7.60
N TRP A 137 -20.16 8.72 7.58
CA TRP A 137 -20.86 8.06 6.47
C TRP A 137 -22.29 8.56 6.27
N LYS A 138 -23.10 8.60 7.35
CA LYS A 138 -24.54 8.94 7.22
C LYS A 138 -24.83 10.39 6.86
N ARG A 139 -23.87 11.31 7.03
CA ARG A 139 -24.09 12.75 6.83
C ARG A 139 -23.23 13.36 5.73
N TYR A 140 -22.01 12.86 5.53
CA TYR A 140 -21.01 13.50 4.67
C TYR A 140 -20.54 12.64 3.49
N ASN A 141 -21.10 11.43 3.34
CA ASN A 141 -20.95 10.62 2.14
C ASN A 141 -22.30 10.50 1.43
#